data_AF-A0A1M7AQQ5-F1
#
_entry.id   AF-A0A1M7AQQ5-F1
#
_cell.length_a   1.000
_cell.length_b   1.000
_cell.length_c   1.000
_cell.angle_alpha   90.00
_cell.angle_beta   90.00
_cell.angle_gamma   90.00
#
_symmetry.space_group_name_H-M   'P 1'
#
loop_
_entity.id
_entity.type
_entity.pdbx_description
1 polymer ?
#
loop_
_entity_poly.entity_id
_entity_poly.type
_entity_poly.pdbx_seq_one_letter_code
_entity_poly.pdbx_strand_id
1 'polypeptide(L)'
;MKLNIKKDIDELIMFNIYSFRKAIKSIKVTNTEKFIDDLLNRPSLLLSCLSRGFDLDDHEKIELNCLLTCNIPLEFSAKIDNHGVNCWLLGENINGESLGNLGNEKQELIELLESLRLPKEIVIKTFELNQKIGKSESKFTYTTKNY
;
A
#
# COMPACT_ATOMS: atom_id res chain seq x y z
N MET A 1 13.46 -12.88 41.84
CA MET A 1 13.42 -13.72 40.63
C MET A 1 13.58 -12.79 39.43
N LYS A 2 14.72 -12.81 38.74
CA LYS A 2 14.97 -11.95 37.57
C LYS A 2 14.31 -12.58 36.35
N LEU A 3 13.44 -11.83 35.68
CA LEU A 3 12.86 -12.22 34.40
C LEU A 3 14.00 -12.33 33.37
N ASN A 4 14.40 -13.56 33.06
CA ASN A 4 15.22 -13.83 31.88
C ASN A 4 14.30 -13.70 30.66
N ILE A 5 14.20 -12.47 30.14
CA ILE A 5 13.64 -12.25 28.82
C ILE A 5 14.63 -12.89 27.85
N LYS A 6 14.24 -14.05 27.32
CA LYS A 6 14.96 -14.71 26.24
C LYS A 6 15.12 -13.70 25.11
N LYS A 7 16.37 -13.39 24.79
CA LYS A 7 16.80 -12.41 23.79
C LYS A 7 16.71 -13.00 22.38
N ASP A 8 15.67 -13.81 22.13
CA ASP A 8 15.41 -14.56 20.89
C ASP A 8 14.10 -14.11 20.22
N ILE A 9 13.51 -12.99 20.67
CA ILE A 9 12.60 -12.22 19.84
C ILE A 9 13.52 -11.20 19.16
N ASP A 10 14.29 -11.66 18.17
CA ASP A 10 14.98 -10.76 17.26
C ASP A 10 13.96 -9.78 16.74
N GLU A 11 14.01 -8.54 17.23
CA GLU A 11 13.63 -7.31 16.53
C GLU A 11 12.45 -7.47 15.56
N LEU A 12 11.39 -8.16 16.01
CA LEU A 12 10.41 -8.85 15.17
C LEU A 12 9.63 -7.79 14.39
N ILE A 13 10.23 -7.41 13.26
CA ILE A 13 9.85 -6.38 12.32
C ILE A 13 9.36 -5.11 13.04
N MET A 14 10.28 -4.40 13.71
CA MET A 14 9.99 -3.02 14.12
C MET A 14 9.71 -2.19 12.86
N PHE A 15 8.43 -1.95 12.59
CA PHE A 15 7.93 -1.31 11.39
C PHE A 15 8.66 0.00 11.11
N ASN A 16 9.47 -0.02 10.05
CA ASN A 16 10.17 1.17 9.63
C ASN A 16 9.28 1.96 8.66
N ILE A 17 8.42 2.83 9.17
CA ILE A 17 7.60 3.74 8.33
C ILE A 17 8.46 4.57 7.37
N TYR A 18 9.75 4.79 7.67
CA TYR A 18 10.67 5.46 6.74
C TYR A 18 10.85 4.67 5.44
N SER A 19 10.69 3.34 5.44
CA SER A 19 10.72 2.53 4.22
C SER A 19 9.56 2.89 3.27
N PHE A 20 8.41 3.28 3.82
CA PHE A 20 7.20 3.68 3.10
C PHE A 20 7.19 5.15 2.66
N ARG A 21 8.17 5.97 3.10
CA ARG A 21 8.22 7.41 2.80
C ARG A 21 8.11 7.72 1.30
N LYS A 22 8.67 6.86 0.44
CA LYS A 22 8.55 7.00 -1.02
C LYS A 22 7.14 6.63 -1.51
N ALA A 23 6.56 5.55 -1.00
CA ALA A 23 5.23 5.09 -1.37
C ALA A 23 4.14 6.09 -0.98
N ILE A 24 4.24 6.71 0.21
CA ILE A 24 3.26 7.69 0.72
C ILE A 24 3.44 9.11 0.17
N LYS A 25 4.47 9.35 -0.65
CA LYS A 25 4.73 10.69 -1.20
C LYS A 25 3.64 11.08 -2.18
N SER A 26 3.22 12.35 -2.13
CA SER A 26 2.28 12.92 -3.11
C SER A 26 2.78 12.75 -4.54
N ILE A 27 1.83 12.63 -5.47
CA ILE A 27 2.09 12.46 -6.90
C ILE A 27 1.61 13.71 -7.61
N LYS A 28 2.50 14.39 -8.32
CA LYS A 28 2.12 15.58 -9.10
C LYS A 28 1.35 15.15 -10.34
N VAL A 29 0.15 15.72 -10.53
CA VAL A 29 -0.65 15.45 -11.72
C VAL A 29 -0.03 16.20 -12.90
N THR A 30 0.31 15.46 -13.95
CA THR A 30 0.82 16.01 -15.21
C THR A 30 0.23 15.25 -16.38
N ASN A 31 0.05 15.92 -17.51
CA ASN A 31 -0.41 15.27 -18.73
C ASN A 31 0.79 14.63 -19.47
N THR A 32 1.36 13.59 -18.88
CA THR A 32 2.50 12.86 -19.45
C THR A 32 2.34 11.36 -19.22
N GLU A 33 2.89 10.54 -20.12
CA GLU A 33 2.90 9.09 -19.94
C GLU A 33 3.58 8.67 -18.62
N LYS A 34 4.62 9.41 -18.22
CA LYS A 34 5.32 9.20 -16.95
C LYS A 34 4.38 9.28 -15.74
N PHE A 35 3.37 10.14 -15.77
CA PHE A 35 2.39 10.23 -14.67
C PHE A 35 1.58 8.94 -14.52
N ILE A 36 1.16 8.35 -15.64
CA ILE A 36 0.45 7.07 -15.66
C ILE A 36 1.37 5.95 -15.16
N ASP A 37 2.61 5.91 -15.65
CA ASP A 37 3.58 4.91 -15.22
C ASP A 37 3.93 5.06 -13.72
N ASP A 38 3.99 6.28 -13.18
CA ASP A 38 4.22 6.53 -11.75
C ASP A 38 3.06 6.03 -10.87
N LEU A 39 1.83 6.02 -11.39
CA LEU A 39 0.65 5.44 -10.73
C LEU A 39 0.69 3.91 -10.79
N LEU A 40 0.93 3.34 -11.98
CA LEU A 40 1.00 1.89 -12.19
C LEU A 40 2.14 1.22 -11.41
N ASN A 41 3.26 1.94 -11.20
CA ASN A 41 4.39 1.43 -10.43
C ASN A 41 4.21 1.55 -8.90
N ARG A 42 3.20 2.29 -8.43
CA ARG A 42 3.00 2.54 -7.00
C ARG A 42 2.73 1.27 -6.18
N PRO A 43 1.88 0.32 -6.63
CA PRO A 43 1.67 -0.94 -5.92
C PRO A 43 2.97 -1.76 -5.79
N SER A 44 3.79 -1.80 -6.83
CA SER A 44 5.09 -2.49 -6.80
C SER A 44 6.06 -1.84 -5.80
N LEU A 45 6.09 -0.51 -5.74
CA LEU A 45 6.86 0.21 -4.74
C LEU A 45 6.37 -0.12 -3.32
N LEU A 46 5.05 -0.15 -3.11
CA LEU A 46 4.44 -0.50 -1.82
C LEU A 46 4.81 -1.92 -1.40
N LEU A 47 4.74 -2.87 -2.33
CA LEU A 47 5.09 -4.26 -2.10
C LEU A 47 6.57 -4.42 -1.76
N SER A 48 7.46 -3.68 -2.42
CA SER A 48 8.89 -3.68 -2.10
C SER A 48 9.17 -3.15 -0.69
N CYS A 49 8.34 -2.23 -0.18
CA CYS A 49 8.43 -1.72 1.19
C CYS A 49 7.95 -2.77 2.20
N LEU A 50 6.86 -3.47 1.90
CA LEU A 50 6.34 -4.58 2.72
C LEU A 50 7.30 -5.76 2.81
N SER A 51 7.91 -6.12 1.69
CA SER A 51 8.83 -7.26 1.60
C SER A 51 10.18 -6.99 2.27
N ARG A 52 10.48 -5.71 2.59
CA ARG A 52 11.76 -5.33 3.20
C ARG A 52 11.75 -5.68 4.68
N GLY A 53 12.47 -6.74 5.03
CA GLY A 53 12.50 -7.31 6.39
C GLY A 53 11.65 -8.57 6.53
N PHE A 54 11.21 -9.14 5.40
CA PHE A 54 10.49 -10.40 5.33
C PHE A 54 11.36 -11.46 4.66
N ASP A 55 11.65 -12.54 5.37
CA ASP A 55 12.36 -13.70 4.82
C ASP A 55 11.34 -14.75 4.36
N LEU A 56 11.64 -15.46 3.26
CA LEU A 56 10.67 -16.33 2.61
C LEU A 56 10.27 -17.55 3.47
N ASP A 57 11.08 -17.90 4.47
CA ASP A 57 10.84 -19.06 5.32
C ASP A 57 9.72 -18.82 6.37
N ASP A 58 9.24 -17.57 6.54
CA ASP A 58 8.21 -17.19 7.53
C ASP A 58 6.77 -17.07 6.96
N HIS A 59 6.57 -17.38 5.67
CA HIS A 59 5.30 -17.22 4.95
C HIS A 59 4.08 -17.90 5.60
N GLU A 60 4.27 -19.02 6.28
CA GLU A 60 3.17 -19.79 6.85
C GLU A 60 2.58 -19.17 8.13
N LYS A 61 3.24 -18.16 8.70
CA LYS A 61 2.89 -17.61 10.02
C LYS A 61 2.64 -16.12 10.03
N ILE A 62 2.97 -15.41 8.94
CA ILE A 62 2.89 -13.95 8.88
C ILE A 62 2.04 -13.52 7.68
N GLU A 63 1.00 -12.73 7.96
CA GLU A 63 0.23 -12.02 6.94
C GLU A 63 0.50 -10.51 7.09
N LEU A 64 0.86 -9.84 6.00
CA LEU A 64 1.02 -8.40 5.92
C LEU A 64 0.09 -7.85 4.84
N ASN A 65 -0.65 -6.79 5.17
CA ASN A 65 -1.52 -6.10 4.22
C ASN A 65 -1.34 -4.60 4.39
N CYS A 66 -1.10 -3.89 3.29
CA CYS A 66 -1.02 -2.44 3.28
C CYS A 66 -2.02 -1.84 2.30
N LEU A 67 -2.72 -0.79 2.73
CA LEU A 67 -3.67 -0.03 1.94
C LEU A 67 -3.34 1.47 2.01
N LEU A 68 -3.28 2.09 0.85
CA LEU A 68 -3.15 3.54 0.67
C LEU A 68 -4.40 4.07 -0.01
N THR A 69 -5.13 4.97 0.65
CA THR A 69 -6.27 5.65 0.00
C THR A 69 -5.88 7.06 -0.43
N CYS A 70 -6.44 7.53 -1.55
CA CYS A 70 -6.09 8.82 -2.12
C CYS A 70 -7.17 9.89 -1.93
N ASN A 71 -6.84 11.14 -2.31
CA ASN A 71 -7.81 12.23 -2.46
C ASN A 71 -8.62 12.18 -3.76
N ILE A 72 -8.44 11.12 -4.54
CA ILE A 72 -9.21 10.73 -5.71
C ILE A 72 -9.65 9.26 -5.51
N PRO A 73 -10.60 8.70 -6.28
CA PRO A 73 -11.06 7.32 -6.13
C PRO A 73 -10.05 6.30 -6.68
N LEU A 74 -8.83 6.35 -6.14
CA LEU A 74 -7.77 5.39 -6.35
C LEU A 74 -7.22 4.92 -5.00
N GLU A 75 -6.90 3.63 -4.96
CA GLU A 75 -6.23 3.01 -3.82
C GLU A 75 -5.05 2.17 -4.30
N PHE A 76 -3.99 2.12 -3.49
CA PHE A 76 -2.87 1.23 -3.73
C PHE A 76 -2.83 0.20 -2.61
N SER A 77 -2.78 -1.08 -2.97
CA SER A 77 -2.76 -2.17 -2.03
C SER A 77 -1.60 -3.12 -2.30
N ALA A 78 -1.06 -3.71 -1.24
CA ALA A 78 -0.09 -4.79 -1.35
C ALA A 78 -0.25 -5.76 -0.18
N LYS A 79 -0.14 -7.05 -0.47
CA LYS A 79 -0.36 -8.13 0.48
C LYS A 79 0.70 -9.22 0.34
N ILE A 80 1.11 -9.73 1.49
CA ILE A 80 1.98 -10.88 1.65
C ILE A 80 1.24 -11.83 2.60
N ASP A 81 0.94 -13.04 2.15
CA ASP A 81 0.32 -14.06 2.98
C ASP A 81 0.79 -15.46 2.56
N ASN A 82 0.23 -16.49 3.18
CA ASN A 82 0.48 -17.90 2.86
C ASN A 82 0.02 -18.32 1.45
N HIS A 83 -0.73 -17.47 0.73
CA HIS A 83 -1.17 -17.71 -0.64
C HIS A 83 -0.30 -16.98 -1.67
N GLY A 84 0.56 -16.06 -1.24
CA GLY A 84 1.60 -15.46 -2.05
C GLY A 84 1.80 -13.97 -1.80
N VAL A 85 2.41 -13.32 -2.78
CA VAL A 85 2.85 -11.93 -2.73
C VAL A 85 2.19 -11.19 -3.88
N ASN A 86 1.31 -10.24 -3.59
CA ASN A 86 0.53 -9.53 -4.60
C ASN A 86 0.41 -8.03 -4.28
N CYS A 87 0.12 -7.25 -5.32
CA CYS A 87 -0.19 -5.82 -5.19
C CYS A 87 -1.18 -5.39 -6.26
N TRP A 88 -1.94 -4.34 -5.97
CA TRP A 88 -3.06 -3.88 -6.78
C TRP A 88 -3.13 -2.36 -6.82
N LEU A 89 -3.58 -1.85 -7.96
CA LEU A 89 -4.10 -0.50 -8.10
C LEU A 89 -5.61 -0.63 -8.24
N LEU A 90 -6.35 -0.18 -7.25
CA LEU A 90 -7.80 -0.24 -7.24
C LEU A 90 -8.37 1.14 -7.58
N GLY A 91 -9.54 1.16 -8.22
CA GLY A 91 -10.27 2.39 -8.49
C GLY A 91 -11.77 2.21 -8.36
N GLU A 92 -12.46 3.32 -8.20
CA GLU A 92 -13.92 3.39 -8.24
C GLU A 92 -14.35 4.39 -9.32
N ASN A 93 -15.44 4.08 -10.00
CA ASN A 93 -16.04 5.04 -10.93
C ASN A 93 -16.78 6.16 -10.16
N ILE A 94 -17.30 7.14 -10.89
CA ILE A 94 -18.04 8.28 -10.32
C ILE A 94 -19.31 7.89 -9.54
N ASN A 95 -19.82 6.67 -9.74
CA ASN A 95 -20.99 6.13 -9.03
C ASN A 95 -20.59 5.34 -7.77
N GLY A 96 -19.28 5.20 -7.49
CA GLY A 96 -18.75 4.41 -6.38
C GLY A 96 -18.70 2.91 -6.66
N GLU A 97 -18.84 2.48 -7.92
CA GLU A 97 -18.67 1.08 -8.29
C GLU A 97 -17.19 0.78 -8.47
N SER A 98 -16.75 -0.34 -7.90
CA SER A 98 -15.37 -0.80 -8.04
C SER A 98 -15.06 -1.17 -9.48
N LEU A 99 -13.94 -0.67 -9.98
CA LEU A 99 -13.38 -1.01 -11.29
C LEU A 99 -12.39 -2.19 -11.20
N GLY A 100 -12.24 -2.82 -10.04
CA GLY A 100 -11.28 -3.91 -9.87
C GLY A 100 -9.81 -3.43 -9.91
N ASN A 101 -8.91 -4.28 -10.42
CA ASN A 101 -7.48 -4.02 -10.44
C ASN A 101 -7.02 -3.38 -11.75
N LEU A 102 -6.91 -2.05 -11.74
CA LEU A 102 -6.42 -1.24 -12.86
C LEU A 102 -4.92 -1.41 -13.15
N GLY A 103 -4.18 -2.14 -12.31
CA GLY A 103 -2.73 -2.35 -12.45
C GLY A 103 -2.31 -3.03 -13.76
N ASN A 104 -3.23 -3.80 -14.38
CA ASN A 104 -3.00 -4.47 -15.66
C ASN A 104 -3.72 -3.78 -16.84
N GLU A 105 -4.51 -2.74 -16.55
CA GLU A 105 -5.47 -2.14 -17.48
C GLU A 105 -5.18 -0.65 -17.62
N LYS A 106 -4.01 -0.33 -18.20
CA LYS A 106 -3.53 1.06 -18.40
C LYS A 106 -4.59 1.95 -19.06
N GLN A 107 -5.37 1.41 -19.98
CA GLN A 107 -6.44 2.13 -20.67
C GLN A 107 -7.59 2.51 -19.72
N GLU A 108 -8.03 1.59 -18.86
CA GLU A 108 -9.10 1.84 -17.88
C GLU A 108 -8.67 2.86 -16.83
N LEU A 109 -7.39 2.83 -16.42
CA LEU A 109 -6.81 3.86 -15.57
C LEU A 109 -6.88 5.25 -16.24
N ILE A 110 -6.55 5.35 -17.53
CA ILE A 110 -6.61 6.61 -18.26
C ILE A 110 -8.05 7.12 -18.32
N GLU A 111 -9.00 6.26 -18.69
CA GLU A 111 -10.42 6.62 -18.78
C GLU A 111 -10.99 7.10 -17.43
N LEU A 112 -10.62 6.42 -16.35
CA LEU A 112 -10.96 6.87 -15.00
C LEU A 112 -10.39 8.26 -14.72
N LEU A 113 -9.09 8.48 -14.97
CA LEU A 113 -8.43 9.76 -14.70
C LEU A 113 -9.02 10.91 -15.53
N GLU A 114 -9.43 10.65 -16.77
CA GLU A 114 -10.09 11.62 -17.66
C GLU A 114 -11.52 11.95 -17.21
N SER A 115 -12.22 10.98 -16.59
CA SER A 115 -13.56 11.21 -16.02
C SER A 115 -13.55 12.08 -14.74
N LEU A 116 -12.38 12.26 -14.13
CA LEU A 116 -12.23 12.94 -12.85
C LEU A 116 -11.76 14.39 -13.03
N ARG A 117 -12.25 15.27 -12.14
CA ARG A 117 -11.64 16.58 -11.94
C ARG A 117 -10.38 16.43 -11.09
N LEU A 118 -9.26 16.09 -11.72
CA LEU A 118 -8.00 15.82 -11.02
C LEU A 118 -7.46 17.06 -10.27
N PRO A 119 -6.97 16.88 -9.03
CA PRO A 119 -6.26 17.92 -8.30
C PRO A 119 -4.88 18.20 -8.90
N LYS A 120 -4.17 19.23 -8.40
CA LYS A 120 -2.75 19.45 -8.78
C LYS A 120 -1.83 18.33 -8.29
N GLU A 121 -2.17 17.73 -7.15
CA GLU A 121 -1.43 16.61 -6.56
C GLU A 121 -2.39 15.55 -6.03
N ILE A 122 -2.05 14.29 -6.30
CA ILE A 122 -2.69 13.12 -5.68
C ILE A 122 -2.07 12.91 -4.31
N VAL A 123 -2.96 13.06 -3.35
CA VAL A 123 -2.86 13.01 -1.91
C VAL A 123 -3.04 11.65 -1.26
N ILE A 124 -2.06 10.98 -0.65
CA ILE A 124 -2.40 9.88 0.27
C ILE A 124 -3.14 10.45 1.48
N LYS A 125 -4.38 9.99 1.70
CA LYS A 125 -5.26 10.35 2.81
C LYS A 125 -5.08 9.42 3.99
N THR A 126 -5.13 8.11 3.73
CA THR A 126 -4.91 7.09 4.75
C THR A 126 -3.82 6.12 4.31
N PHE A 127 -3.04 5.69 5.29
CA PHE A 127 -2.15 4.56 5.21
C PHE A 127 -2.58 3.58 6.28
N GLU A 128 -2.97 2.38 5.87
CA GLU A 128 -3.26 1.28 6.78
C GLU A 128 -2.25 0.17 6.54
N LEU A 129 -1.74 -0.39 7.64
CA LEU A 129 -0.88 -1.54 7.64
C LEU A 129 -1.40 -2.51 8.69
N ASN A 130 -1.77 -3.69 8.24
CA ASN A 130 -2.22 -4.79 9.09
C ASN A 130 -1.14 -5.88 9.05
N GLN A 131 -0.77 -6.37 10.23
CA GLN A 131 0.13 -7.49 10.39
C GLN A 131 -0.51 -8.52 11.31
N LYS A 132 -0.48 -9.77 10.89
CA LYS A 132 -0.90 -10.91 11.69
C LYS A 132 0.24 -11.91 11.77
N ILE A 133 0.62 -12.28 12.99
CA ILE A 133 1.65 -13.28 13.27
C ILE A 133 1.03 -14.36 14.15
N GLY A 134 0.76 -15.54 13.57
CA GLY A 134 0.01 -16.60 14.23
C GLY A 134 -1.38 -16.13 14.67
N LYS A 135 -1.57 -15.96 15.99
CA LYS A 135 -2.83 -15.48 16.59
C LYS A 135 -2.80 -14.01 17.00
N SER A 136 -1.66 -13.35 16.87
CA SER A 136 -1.50 -11.94 17.21
C SER A 136 -1.76 -11.09 15.96
N GLU A 137 -2.50 -10.00 16.12
CA GLU A 137 -2.80 -9.05 15.06
C GLU A 137 -2.48 -7.63 15.53
N SER A 138 -1.91 -6.83 14.65
CA SER A 138 -1.64 -5.42 14.87
C SER A 138 -2.07 -4.61 13.65
N LYS A 139 -2.66 -3.44 13.91
CA LYS A 139 -3.07 -2.48 12.89
C LYS A 139 -2.42 -1.14 13.19
N PHE A 140 -1.73 -0.60 12.19
CA PHE A 140 -1.24 0.77 12.19
C PHE A 140 -2.02 1.58 11.16
N THR A 141 -2.57 2.70 11.58
CA THR A 141 -3.28 3.63 10.70
C THR A 141 -2.70 5.03 10.86
N TYR A 142 -2.36 5.64 9.73
CA TYR A 142 -1.98 7.04 9.64
C TYR A 142 -2.96 7.78 8.74
N THR A 143 -3.42 8.94 9.20
CA THR A 143 -4.33 9.81 8.44
C THR A 143 -3.76 11.21 8.38
N THR A 144 -3.61 11.75 7.18
CA THR A 144 -3.22 13.14 6.99
C THR A 144 -4.42 14.04 7.25
N LYS A 145 -4.30 14.97 8.21
CA LYS A 145 -5.43 15.81 8.67
C LYS A 145 -5.74 17.04 7.81
N ASN A 146 -5.01 17.31 6.74
CA ASN A 146 -5.19 18.54 5.96
C ASN A 146 -5.32 18.25 4.46
N TYR A 147 -6.56 18.30 3.95
CA TYR A 147 -6.88 18.56 2.55
C TYR A 147 -8.08 19.49 2.45
#